data_AF-A0A2W4RJ13-F1
#
_entry.id   AF-A0A2W4RJ13-F1
#
_cell.length_a   1.000
_cell.length_b   1.000
_cell.length_c   1.000
_cell.angle_alpha   90.00
_cell.angle_beta   90.00
_cell.angle_gamma   90.00
#
_symmetry.space_group_name_H-M   'P 1'
#
loop_
_entity.id
_entity.type
_entity.pdbx_description
1 polymer ?
#
loop_
_entity_poly.entity_id
_entity_poly.type
_entity_poly.pdbx_seq_one_letter_code
_entity_poly.pdbx_strand_id
1 'polypeptide(L)'
;MKAKGRKEEFRVVVYPRSLTDFGYASMSRGLVYGHGEEAQRRWERDMQLRCEEIASQIRRHVDNVAHVQIEYDQEDVCSYCGSKWTEDSDTYNGGCCAQDEEHAPSETETA
;
A
#
# COMPACT_ATOMS: atom_id res chain seq x y z
N MET A 1 -27.13 -33.87 -11.22
CA MET A 1 -25.90 -33.44 -11.91
C MET A 1 -25.43 -32.14 -11.29
N LYS A 2 -24.12 -31.96 -11.07
CA LYS A 2 -23.60 -30.65 -10.64
C LYS A 2 -23.81 -29.66 -11.79
N ALA A 3 -24.64 -28.66 -11.56
CA ALA A 3 -24.79 -27.51 -12.44
C ALA A 3 -23.88 -26.38 -11.92
N LYS A 4 -23.27 -25.62 -12.84
CA LYS A 4 -22.54 -24.42 -12.46
C LYS A 4 -23.55 -23.31 -12.17
N GLY A 5 -23.44 -22.71 -10.98
CA GLY A 5 -24.20 -21.51 -10.62
C GLY A 5 -23.81 -20.30 -11.46
N ARG A 6 -24.51 -19.19 -11.25
CA ARG A 6 -24.22 -17.91 -11.89
C ARG A 6 -22.81 -17.44 -11.53
N LYS A 7 -22.12 -16.84 -12.50
CA LYS A 7 -20.89 -16.11 -12.25
C LYS A 7 -21.27 -14.68 -11.86
N GLU A 8 -20.67 -14.17 -10.79
CA GLU A 8 -20.90 -12.82 -10.26
C GLU A 8 -19.53 -12.13 -10.11
N GLU A 9 -19.53 -10.79 -9.99
CA GLU A 9 -18.33 -10.00 -9.64
C GLU A 9 -17.11 -10.17 -10.55
N PHE A 10 -17.30 -10.00 -11.85
CA PHE A 10 -16.20 -10.02 -12.82
C PHE A 10 -15.31 -8.77 -12.66
N ARG A 11 -14.01 -8.97 -12.40
CA ARG A 11 -13.00 -7.90 -12.35
C ARG A 11 -11.78 -8.20 -13.21
N VAL A 12 -11.19 -7.15 -13.79
CA VAL A 12 -9.87 -7.17 -14.41
C VAL A 12 -8.94 -6.39 -13.49
N VAL A 13 -7.88 -7.04 -13.01
CA VAL A 13 -6.89 -6.42 -12.12
C VAL A 13 -5.60 -6.21 -12.90
N VAL A 14 -5.08 -4.98 -12.86
CA VAL A 14 -3.87 -4.58 -13.57
C VAL A 14 -2.81 -4.21 -12.55
N TYR A 15 -1.66 -4.87 -12.63
CA TYR A 15 -0.49 -4.55 -11.80
C TYR A 15 0.55 -3.82 -12.66
N PRO A 16 1.13 -2.70 -12.19
CA PRO A 16 2.22 -2.05 -12.88
C PRO A 16 3.44 -2.99 -12.92
N ARG A 17 4.28 -2.86 -13.95
CA ARG A 17 5.61 -3.48 -13.91
C ARG A 17 6.45 -2.81 -12.82
N SER A 18 7.44 -3.53 -12.30
CA SER A 18 8.41 -2.94 -11.38
C SER A 18 9.06 -1.70 -12.02
N LEU A 19 9.28 -0.64 -11.24
CA LEU A 19 10.03 0.54 -11.68
C LEU A 19 11.50 0.23 -11.97
N THR A 20 11.97 -0.95 -11.57
CA THR A 20 13.32 -1.43 -11.84
C THR A 20 13.39 -2.42 -13.00
N ASP A 21 12.26 -2.72 -13.64
CA ASP A 21 12.16 -3.56 -14.83
C ASP A 21 12.23 -2.69 -16.10
N PHE A 22 13.33 -2.82 -16.84
CA PHE A 22 13.59 -2.11 -18.09
C PHE A 22 13.38 -3.01 -19.32
N GLY A 23 12.67 -4.13 -19.16
CA GLY A 23 12.28 -5.06 -20.22
C GLY A 23 13.33 -6.12 -20.53
N TYR A 24 14.55 -5.72 -20.89
CA TYR A 24 15.66 -6.66 -21.17
C TYR A 24 16.59 -6.88 -19.96
N ALA A 25 16.45 -6.07 -18.92
CA ALA A 25 17.19 -6.17 -17.68
C ALA A 25 16.31 -5.69 -16.52
N SER A 26 16.48 -6.31 -15.35
CA SER A 26 15.90 -5.85 -14.10
C SER A 26 17.02 -5.50 -13.13
N MET A 27 16.92 -4.34 -12.51
CA MET A 27 17.86 -3.89 -11.49
C MET A 27 17.28 -4.10 -10.09
N SER A 28 18.15 -4.22 -9.09
CA SER A 28 17.69 -4.23 -7.70
C SER A 28 17.22 -2.84 -7.31
N ARG A 29 16.22 -2.77 -6.43
CA ARG A 29 15.69 -1.49 -5.91
C ARG A 29 16.78 -0.67 -5.23
N GLY A 30 17.66 -1.30 -4.47
CA GLY A 30 18.79 -0.64 -3.81
C GLY A 30 19.74 0.05 -4.79
N LEU A 31 19.93 -0.51 -5.98
CA LEU A 31 20.79 0.09 -7.01
C LEU A 31 20.13 1.30 -7.70
N VAL A 32 18.81 1.28 -7.88
CA VAL A 32 18.07 2.35 -8.59
C VAL A 32 17.67 3.50 -7.65
N TYR A 33 17.20 3.15 -6.46
CA TYR A 33 16.63 4.09 -5.50
C TYR A 33 17.52 4.36 -4.28
N GLY A 34 18.51 3.50 -4.02
CA GLY A 34 19.27 3.52 -2.77
C GLY A 34 18.57 2.79 -1.64
N HIS A 35 19.05 3.01 -0.41
CA HIS A 35 18.53 2.42 0.81
C HIS A 35 18.07 3.53 1.79
N GLY A 36 17.19 3.16 2.71
CA GLY A 36 16.65 4.07 3.73
C GLY A 36 15.31 4.71 3.35
N GLU A 37 14.79 5.52 4.27
CA GLU A 37 13.42 6.05 4.19
C GLU A 37 13.22 7.03 3.02
N GLU A 38 14.23 7.80 2.64
CA GLU A 38 14.11 8.71 1.50
C GLU A 38 14.00 7.94 0.18
N ALA A 39 14.77 6.85 0.03
CA ALA A 39 14.67 5.93 -1.09
C ALA A 39 13.30 5.24 -1.14
N GLN A 40 12.75 4.89 0.04
CA GLN A 40 11.40 4.34 0.17
C GLN A 40 10.34 5.33 -0.32
N ARG A 41 10.32 6.55 0.23
CA ARG A 41 9.37 7.61 -0.14
C ARG A 41 9.43 7.99 -1.62
N ARG A 42 10.64 8.01 -2.21
CA ARG A 42 10.81 8.27 -3.64
C ARG A 42 10.19 7.16 -4.49
N TRP A 43 10.43 5.90 -4.15
CA TRP A 43 9.86 4.77 -4.86
C TRP A 43 8.34 4.73 -4.78
N GLU A 44 7.75 5.01 -3.61
CA GLU A 44 6.29 5.09 -3.42
C GLU A 44 5.67 6.13 -4.35
N ARG A 45 6.25 7.34 -4.37
CA ARG A 45 5.82 8.43 -5.26
C ARG A 45 5.88 8.02 -6.73
N ASP A 46 7.01 7.45 -7.16
CA ASP A 46 7.19 7.05 -8.55
C ASP A 46 6.22 5.91 -8.95
N MET A 47 5.91 5.00 -8.02
CA MET A 47 4.97 3.91 -8.25
C MET A 47 3.54 4.44 -8.39
N GLN A 48 3.16 5.38 -7.53
CA GLN A 48 1.88 6.07 -7.63
C GLN A 48 1.73 6.77 -8.99
N LEU A 49 2.74 7.55 -9.41
CA LEU A 49 2.75 8.21 -10.73
C LEU A 49 2.62 7.20 -11.88
N ARG A 50 3.26 6.03 -11.78
CA ARG A 50 3.12 4.95 -12.78
C ARG A 50 1.70 4.42 -12.85
N CYS A 51 1.06 4.20 -11.70
CA CYS A 51 -0.33 3.75 -11.64
C CYS A 51 -1.28 4.79 -12.24
N GLU A 52 -1.06 6.08 -11.96
CA GLU A 52 -1.83 7.20 -12.53
C GLU A 52 -1.68 7.27 -14.06
N GLU A 53 -0.46 7.11 -14.57
CA GLU A 53 -0.20 7.04 -16.00
C GLU A 53 -0.93 5.86 -16.65
N ILE A 54 -0.81 4.65 -16.08
CA ILE A 54 -1.48 3.44 -16.59
C ILE A 54 -3.00 3.62 -16.58
N ALA A 55 -3.57 4.14 -15.50
CA ALA A 55 -5.00 4.38 -15.39
C ALA A 55 -5.49 5.36 -16.47
N SER A 56 -4.71 6.42 -16.73
CA SER A 56 -4.99 7.38 -17.81
C SER A 56 -4.94 6.70 -19.19
N GLN A 57 -3.94 5.87 -19.45
CA GLN A 57 -3.82 5.11 -20.71
C GLN A 57 -4.98 4.15 -20.91
N ILE A 58 -5.39 3.41 -19.87
CA ILE A 58 -6.53 2.49 -19.93
C ILE A 58 -7.81 3.27 -20.26
N ARG A 59 -8.10 4.36 -19.53
CA ARG A 59 -9.28 5.19 -19.76
C ARG A 59 -9.34 5.75 -21.19
N ARG A 60 -8.19 6.09 -21.77
CA ARG A 60 -8.10 6.67 -23.12
C ARG A 60 -8.23 5.64 -24.24
N HIS A 61 -7.72 4.42 -24.03
CA HIS A 61 -7.50 3.46 -25.13
C HIS A 61 -8.33 2.18 -25.04
N VAL A 62 -8.97 1.89 -23.91
CA VAL A 62 -9.74 0.65 -23.72
C VAL A 62 -11.23 0.98 -23.71
N ASP A 63 -11.93 0.57 -24.76
CA ASP A 63 -13.37 0.69 -24.85
C ASP A 63 -14.08 -0.17 -23.78
N ASN A 64 -15.30 0.21 -23.41
CA ASN A 64 -16.13 -0.49 -22.41
C ASN A 64 -15.55 -0.53 -20.98
N VAL A 65 -14.66 0.39 -20.63
CA VAL A 65 -14.20 0.60 -19.25
C VAL A 65 -15.02 1.74 -18.63
N ALA A 66 -15.90 1.40 -17.69
CA ALA A 66 -16.72 2.39 -17.00
C ALA A 66 -15.94 3.17 -15.94
N HIS A 67 -15.00 2.52 -15.25
CA HIS A 67 -14.22 3.11 -14.16
C HIS A 67 -12.84 2.46 -14.07
N VAL A 68 -11.84 3.24 -13.65
CA VAL A 68 -10.51 2.76 -13.28
C VAL A 68 -10.12 3.42 -11.97
N GLN A 69 -9.81 2.61 -10.96
CA GLN A 69 -9.37 3.05 -9.65
C GLN A 69 -7.95 2.55 -9.37
N ILE A 70 -7.19 3.32 -8.61
CA ILE A 70 -5.91 2.90 -8.02
C ILE A 70 -6.20 2.58 -6.56
N GLU A 71 -5.84 1.37 -6.14
CA GLU A 71 -5.96 0.90 -4.76
C GLU A 71 -4.57 0.59 -4.22
N TYR A 72 -4.34 0.89 -2.96
CA TYR A 72 -3.12 0.55 -2.24
C TYR A 72 -3.46 0.14 -0.82
N ASP A 73 -2.75 -0.85 -0.31
CA ASP A 73 -2.81 -1.24 1.10
C ASP A 73 -1.75 -0.43 1.84
N GLN A 74 -2.16 0.27 2.90
CA GLN A 74 -1.27 0.97 3.80
C GLN A 74 -1.51 0.43 5.21
N GLU A 75 -0.43 -0.02 5.85
CA GLU A 75 -0.46 -0.42 7.24
C GLU A 75 -0.09 0.78 8.10
N ASP A 76 -0.85 0.99 9.17
CA ASP A 76 -0.46 1.91 10.23
C ASP A 76 0.72 1.31 11.01
N VAL A 77 1.67 2.16 11.41
CA VAL A 77 2.88 1.75 12.12
C VAL A 77 3.20 2.75 13.23
N CYS A 78 3.81 2.27 14.31
CA CYS A 78 4.32 3.10 15.39
C CYS A 78 5.43 4.03 14.87
N SER A 79 5.26 5.33 15.07
CA SER A 79 6.20 6.36 14.61
C SER A 79 7.55 6.30 15.32
N TYR A 80 7.65 5.65 16.48
CA TYR A 80 8.88 5.55 17.26
C TYR A 80 9.75 4.36 16.88
N CYS A 81 9.14 3.18 16.65
CA CYS A 81 9.87 1.94 16.43
C CYS A 81 9.56 1.25 15.09
N GLY A 82 8.57 1.74 14.34
CA GLY A 82 8.16 1.16 13.06
C GLY A 82 7.38 -0.16 13.17
N SER A 83 7.01 -0.59 14.38
CA SER A 83 6.18 -1.78 14.58
C SER A 83 4.78 -1.56 13.99
N LYS A 84 4.20 -2.60 13.40
CA LYS A 84 2.82 -2.56 12.89
C LYS A 84 1.83 -2.16 13.98
N TRP A 85 0.89 -1.28 13.65
CA TRP A 85 -0.19 -0.86 14.53
C TRP A 85 -1.25 -1.96 14.63
N THR A 86 -1.58 -2.38 15.85
CA THR A 86 -2.51 -3.48 16.13
C THR A 86 -3.65 -3.08 17.07
N GLU A 87 -3.54 -1.92 17.73
CA GLU A 87 -4.55 -1.44 18.68
C GLU A 87 -5.56 -0.49 18.01
N ASP A 88 -6.77 -0.40 18.59
CA ASP A 88 -7.81 0.56 18.15
C ASP A 88 -7.55 1.99 18.68
N SER A 89 -6.55 2.18 19.54
CA SER A 89 -6.14 3.51 20.03
C SER A 89 -5.34 4.26 18.97
N ASP A 90 -5.52 5.58 18.85
CA ASP A 90 -4.71 6.43 17.96
C ASP A 90 -3.33 6.80 18.56
N THR A 91 -3.16 6.64 19.87
CA THR A 91 -1.99 7.16 20.60
C THR A 91 -1.17 6.09 21.32
N TYR A 92 -1.67 4.86 21.41
CA TYR A 92 -1.02 3.78 22.15
C TYR A 92 -1.15 2.46 21.40
N ASN A 93 -0.02 1.88 21.00
CA ASN A 93 0.03 0.62 20.24
C ASN A 93 0.44 -0.58 21.13
N GLY A 94 -0.12 -0.66 22.33
CA GLY A 94 0.06 -1.82 23.21
C GLY A 94 1.44 -1.90 23.87
N GLY A 95 2.21 -0.81 23.88
CA GLY A 95 3.55 -0.77 24.47
C GLY A 95 4.58 -1.43 23.56
N CYS A 96 4.45 -1.27 22.24
CA CYS A 96 5.35 -1.87 21.26
C CYS A 96 6.81 -1.37 21.38
N CYS A 97 7.07 -0.28 22.11
CA CYS A 97 8.39 0.19 22.51
C CYS A 97 8.30 1.09 23.75
N ALA A 98 9.45 1.46 24.35
CA ALA A 98 9.49 2.31 25.54
C ALA A 98 8.78 3.67 25.35
N GLN A 99 8.92 4.29 24.18
CA GLN A 99 8.22 5.54 23.86
C GLN A 99 6.71 5.37 23.73
N ASP A 100 6.25 4.20 23.29
CA ASP A 100 4.83 3.88 23.21
C ASP A 100 4.25 3.58 24.61
N GLU A 101 5.02 2.94 25.51
CA GLU A 101 4.62 2.73 26.91
C GLU A 101 4.34 4.05 27.65
N GLU A 102 5.07 5.12 27.33
CA GLU A 102 4.84 6.46 27.91
C GLU A 102 3.47 7.05 27.55
N HIS A 103 2.82 6.53 26.49
CA HIS A 103 1.50 6.96 26.03
C HIS A 103 0.37 6.02 26.49
N ALA A 104 0.67 5.08 27.38
CA ALA A 104 -0.34 4.20 27.95
C ALA A 104 -1.47 5.01 28.62
N PRO A 105 -2.74 4.64 28.42
CA PRO A 105 -3.85 5.34 29.05
C PRO A 105 -3.75 5.24 30.57
N SER A 106 -3.84 6.37 31.28
CA SER A 106 -3.92 6.36 32.74
C SER A 106 -5.27 5.77 33.18
N GLU A 107 -5.30 4.93 34.21
CA GLU A 107 -6.50 4.23 34.72
C GLU A 107 -7.61 5.16 35.31
N THR A 108 -7.63 6.46 34.98
CA THR A 108 -8.46 7.47 35.64
C THR A 108 -9.60 8.07 34.81
N GLU A 109 -9.88 7.59 33.59
CA GLU A 109 -11.01 8.07 32.78
C GLU A 109 -11.95 6.94 32.33
N THR A 110 -12.47 6.19 33.29
CA THR A 110 -13.79 5.55 33.14
C THR A 110 -14.58 5.68 34.45
N ALA A 111 -15.28 6.81 34.58
CA ALA A 111 -16.41 6.98 35.49
C ALA A 111 -17.59 7.55 34.70
#